data_AF-A0A5S3QLJ3-F1
#
_entry.id   AF-A0A5S3QLJ3-F1
#
_cell.length_a   1.000
_cell.length_b   1.000
_cell.length_c   1.000
_cell.angle_alpha   90.00
_cell.angle_beta   90.00
_cell.angle_gamma   90.00
#
_symmetry.space_group_name_H-M   'P 1'
#
loop_
_entity.id
_entity.type
_entity.pdbx_description
1 polymer ?
#
loop_
_entity_poly.entity_id
_entity_poly.type
_entity_poly.pdbx_seq_one_letter_code
_entity_poly.pdbx_strand_id
1 'polypeptide(L)'
;MSTHKLLNLIGLVSIISVIIYFVAYAHLYNKDEIISGLIFYFVTTAVYFLFVYLYHKNNLGQKIVLYGLGVITLIPIFLLLG
;
A
#
# COMPACT_ATOMS: atom_id res chain seq x y z
N MET A 1 -9.38 12.94 -15.90
CA MET A 1 -8.12 12.21 -15.65
C MET A 1 -8.40 10.71 -15.79
N SER A 2 -7.56 9.90 -16.41
CA SER A 2 -7.80 8.44 -16.47
C SER A 2 -7.57 7.80 -15.10
N THR A 3 -8.32 6.74 -14.78
CA THR A 3 -8.23 6.03 -13.49
C THR A 3 -6.81 5.57 -13.19
N HIS A 4 -6.08 5.07 -14.19
CA HIS A 4 -4.67 4.72 -14.11
C HIS A 4 -3.79 5.88 -13.60
N LYS A 5 -3.97 7.09 -14.14
CA LYS A 5 -3.21 8.27 -13.73
C LYS A 5 -3.56 8.69 -12.30
N LEU A 6 -4.83 8.59 -11.93
CA LEU A 6 -5.29 8.92 -10.59
C LEU A 6 -4.72 7.96 -9.53
N LEU A 7 -4.74 6.65 -9.78
CA LEU A 7 -4.18 5.67 -8.84
C LEU A 7 -2.66 5.80 -8.70
N ASN A 8 -1.94 6.07 -9.79
CA ASN A 8 -0.50 6.31 -9.70
C ASN A 8 -0.18 7.60 -8.94
N LEU A 9 -0.98 8.65 -9.10
CA LEU A 9 -0.85 9.89 -8.34
C LEU A 9 -1.07 9.64 -6.84
N ILE A 10 -2.09 8.87 -6.47
CA ILE A 10 -2.34 8.47 -5.07
C ILE A 10 -1.13 7.73 -4.50
N GLY A 11 -0.56 6.78 -5.25
CA GLY A 11 0.65 6.06 -4.84
C GLY A 11 1.84 7.00 -4.60
N LEU A 12 2.06 7.96 -5.50
CA LEU A 12 3.14 8.96 -5.37
C LEU A 12 2.93 9.87 -4.17
N VAL A 13 1.71 10.38 -3.97
CA VAL A 13 1.35 11.21 -2.82
C VAL A 13 1.57 10.42 -1.52
N SER A 14 1.18 9.15 -1.48
CA SER A 14 1.41 8.28 -0.32
C SER A 14 2.90 8.17 0.02
N ILE A 15 3.77 7.99 -0.97
CA ILE A 15 5.23 7.89 -0.75
C ILE A 15 5.75 9.18 -0.11
N ILE A 16 5.36 10.32 -0.65
CA ILE A 16 5.75 11.63 -0.12
C ILE A 16 5.23 11.80 1.32
N SER A 17 3.98 11.43 1.59
CA SER A 17 3.39 11.51 2.93
C SER A 17 4.15 10.69 3.96
N VAL A 18 4.59 9.46 3.62
CA VAL A 18 5.35 8.61 4.54
C VAL A 18 6.75 9.15 4.79
N ILE A 19 7.42 9.70 3.77
CA ILE A 19 8.71 10.37 3.94
C ILE A 19 8.56 11.56 4.90
N ILE A 20 7.56 12.42 4.68
CA ILE A 20 7.28 13.57 5.56
C ILE A 20 6.99 13.10 6.99
N TYR A 21 6.20 12.04 7.15
CA TYR A 21 5.86 11.48 8.45
C TYR A 21 7.11 11.03 9.22
N PHE A 22 7.95 10.21 8.61
CA PHE A 22 9.18 9.75 9.28
C PHE A 22 10.15 10.89 9.53
N VAL A 23 10.26 11.89 8.65
CA VAL A 23 11.11 13.06 8.90
C VAL A 23 10.61 13.89 10.09
N ALA A 24 9.29 14.11 10.19
CA ALA A 24 8.70 14.91 11.27
C ALA A 24 8.72 14.20 12.63
N TYR A 25 8.49 12.88 12.63
CA TYR A 25 8.24 12.11 13.84
C TYR A 25 9.32 11.07 14.16
N ALA A 26 10.44 11.00 13.42
CA ALA A 26 11.53 10.06 13.69
C ALA A 26 12.03 10.09 15.14
N HIS A 27 11.99 11.25 15.80
CA HIS A 27 12.43 11.41 17.19
C HIS A 27 11.53 10.67 18.20
N LEU A 28 10.32 10.26 17.80
CA LEU A 28 9.38 9.51 18.65
C LEU A 28 9.56 7.99 18.55
N TYR A 29 10.39 7.51 17.62
CA TYR A 29 10.52 6.09 17.30
C TYR A 29 11.96 5.62 17.47
N ASN A 30 12.11 4.38 17.90
CA ASN A 30 13.41 3.71 17.87
C ASN A 30 13.82 3.39 16.44
N LYS A 31 15.13 3.28 16.21
CA LYS A 31 15.69 2.96 14.87
C LYS A 31 15.08 1.71 14.26
N ASP A 32 14.87 0.67 15.08
CA ASP A 32 14.32 -0.60 14.62
C ASP A 32 12.85 -0.47 14.18
N GLU A 33 12.07 0.37 14.87
CA GLU A 33 10.66 0.66 14.51
C GLU A 33 10.58 1.42 13.18
N ILE A 34 11.47 2.40 12.98
CA ILE A 34 11.57 3.15 11.73
C ILE A 34 11.94 2.22 10.57
N ILE A 35 12.95 1.37 10.75
CA ILE A 35 13.40 0.42 9.73
C ILE A 35 12.28 -0.56 9.38
N SER A 36 11.64 -1.17 10.39
CA SER A 36 10.54 -2.10 10.19
C SER A 36 9.36 -1.44 9.47
N GLY A 37 8.99 -0.23 9.89
CA GLY A 37 7.91 0.55 9.28
C GLY A 37 8.19 0.89 7.81
N LEU A 38 9.42 1.30 7.49
CA LEU A 38 9.82 1.58 6.11
C LEU A 38 9.82 0.31 5.26
N ILE A 39 10.34 -0.82 5.76
CA ILE A 39 10.32 -2.10 5.03
C ILE A 39 8.86 -2.50 4.74
N PHE A 40 8.00 -2.48 5.74
CA PHE A 40 6.58 -2.79 5.58
C PHE A 40 5.92 -1.87 4.55
N TYR A 41 6.21 -0.57 4.62
CA TYR A 41 5.69 0.41 3.68
C TYR A 41 6.15 0.12 2.25
N PHE A 42 7.46 -0.08 2.01
CA PHE A 42 7.99 -0.37 0.68
C PHE A 42 7.39 -1.64 0.07
N VAL A 43 7.23 -2.71 0.86
CA VAL A 43 6.57 -3.94 0.41
C VAL A 43 5.12 -3.65 0.01
N THR A 44 4.39 -2.90 0.84
CA THR A 44 3.00 -2.54 0.57
C THR A 44 2.86 -1.67 -0.68
N THR A 45 3.77 -0.70 -0.86
CA THR A 45 3.83 0.16 -2.05
C THR A 45 4.11 -0.65 -3.31
N ALA A 46 5.02 -1.62 -3.27
CA ALA A 46 5.28 -2.51 -4.40
C ALA A 46 4.03 -3.33 -4.77
N VAL A 47 3.35 -3.90 -3.76
CA VAL A 47 2.09 -4.63 -3.97
C VAL A 47 1.01 -3.71 -4.56
N TYR A 48 0.89 -2.48 -4.06
CA TYR A 48 -0.05 -1.48 -4.58
C TYR A 48 0.17 -1.21 -6.07
N PHE A 49 1.40 -0.86 -6.49
CA PHE A 49 1.67 -0.59 -7.91
C PHE A 49 1.50 -1.83 -8.78
N LEU A 50 1.82 -3.02 -8.26
CA LEU A 50 1.53 -4.28 -8.93
C LEU A 50 0.02 -4.46 -9.15
N PHE A 51 -0.81 -4.13 -8.15
CA PHE A 51 -2.27 -4.19 -8.28
C PHE A 51 -2.79 -3.16 -9.28
N VAL A 52 -2.30 -1.92 -9.24
CA VAL A 52 -2.66 -0.89 -10.21
C VAL A 52 -2.34 -1.34 -11.64
N TYR A 53 -1.16 -1.93 -11.85
CA TYR A 53 -0.75 -2.50 -13.13
C TYR A 53 -1.67 -3.64 -13.58
N LEU A 54 -1.89 -4.65 -12.72
CA LEU A 54 -2.72 -5.80 -13.02
C LEU A 54 -4.17 -5.40 -13.32
N TYR A 55 -4.72 -4.44 -12.58
CA TYR A 55 -6.08 -3.94 -12.76
C TYR A 55 -6.31 -3.33 -14.14
N HIS A 56 -5.29 -2.68 -14.71
CA HIS A 56 -5.38 -2.06 -16.04
C HIS A 56 -4.93 -2.99 -17.18
N LYS A 57 -4.35 -4.16 -16.88
CA LYS A 57 -3.79 -5.06 -17.88
C LYS A 57 -4.85 -5.87 -18.63
N ASN A 58 -5.73 -6.56 -17.92
CA ASN A 58 -6.78 -7.41 -18.49
C ASN A 58 -7.87 -7.76 -17.46
N ASN A 59 -8.97 -8.35 -17.93
CA ASN A 59 -10.10 -8.76 -17.07
C ASN A 59 -9.69 -9.77 -15.97
N LEU A 60 -8.72 -10.64 -16.25
CA LEU A 60 -8.19 -11.58 -15.26
C LEU A 60 -7.42 -10.84 -14.15
N GLY A 61 -6.61 -9.85 -14.51
CA GLY A 61 -5.88 -9.00 -13.57
C GLY A 61 -6.82 -8.19 -12.68
N GLN A 62 -7.93 -7.68 -13.21
CA GLN A 62 -8.98 -7.04 -12.41
C GLN A 62 -9.53 -7.99 -11.33
N LYS A 63 -9.85 -9.23 -11.70
CA LYS A 63 -10.33 -10.24 -10.74
C LYS A 63 -9.28 -10.56 -9.67
N ILE A 64 -8.02 -10.74 -10.06
CA ILE A 64 -6.91 -10.98 -9.12
C ILE A 64 -6.82 -9.84 -8.10
N VAL A 65 -6.88 -8.59 -8.57
CA VAL A 65 -6.81 -7.42 -7.68
C VAL A 65 -8.00 -7.38 -6.73
N LEU A 66 -9.22 -7.63 -7.21
CA LEU A 66 -10.42 -7.66 -6.37
C LEU A 66 -10.36 -8.77 -5.31
N TYR A 67 -9.96 -9.99 -5.69
CA TYR A 67 -9.79 -11.08 -4.72
C TYR A 67 -8.65 -10.82 -3.74
N GLY A 68 -7.52 -10.28 -4.23
CA GLY A 68 -6.38 -9.92 -3.40
C GLY A 68 -6.73 -8.86 -2.36
N LEU A 69 -7.44 -7.79 -2.77
CA LEU A 69 -7.97 -6.79 -1.84
C LEU A 69 -8.94 -7.42 -0.83
N GLY A 70 -9.84 -8.30 -1.28
CA GLY A 70 -10.74 -9.03 -0.38
C GLY A 70 -9.99 -9.82 0.69
N VAL A 71 -8.95 -10.56 0.32
CA VAL A 71 -8.11 -11.31 1.27
C VAL A 71 -7.39 -10.37 2.24
N ILE A 72 -6.76 -9.30 1.73
CA ILE A 72 -6.04 -8.32 2.56
C ILE A 72 -6.98 -7.64 3.56
N THR A 73 -8.25 -7.39 3.19
CA THR A 73 -9.24 -6.81 4.10
C THR A 73 -9.78 -7.83 5.11
N LEU A 74 -9.99 -9.09 4.69
CA LEU A 74 -10.55 -10.12 5.57
C LEU A 74 -9.59 -10.55 6.68
N ILE A 75 -8.27 -10.59 6.43
CA ILE A 75 -7.26 -10.97 7.43
C ILE A 75 -7.37 -10.12 8.71
N PRO A 76 -7.27 -8.77 8.68
CA PRO A 76 -7.39 -7.95 9.86
C PRO A 76 -8.79 -8.00 10.50
N ILE A 77 -9.86 -8.14 9.71
CA ILE A 77 -11.22 -8.32 10.26
C ILE A 77 -11.30 -9.60 11.08
N PHE A 78 -10.74 -10.70 10.56
CA PHE A 78 -10.72 -11.98 11.27
C PHE A 78 -9.89 -11.90 12.55
N LEU A 79 -8.71 -11.26 12.50
CA LEU A 79 -7.86 -11.04 13.67
C LEU A 79 -8.49 -10.12 14.73
N LEU A 80 -9.41 -9.24 14.35
CA LEU A 80 -10.13 -8.36 15.28
C LEU A 80 -11.34 -9.03 15.95
N LEU A 81 -11.93 -10.04 15.29
CA LEU A 81 -13.15 -10.71 15.75
C LEU A 81 -12.89 -12.05 16.46
N GLY A 82 -11.69 -12.63 16.29
CA GLY A 82 -11.25 -13.84 16.98
C GLY A 82 -10.39 -13.52 18.20
#